data_AF-A0A5A8CLA8-F1
#
_entry.id   AF-A0A5A8CLA8-F1
#
_cell.length_a   1.000
_cell.length_b   1.000
_cell.length_c   1.000
_cell.angle_alpha   90.00
_cell.angle_beta   90.00
_cell.angle_gamma   90.00
#
_symmetry.space_group_name_H-M   'P 1'
#
loop_
_entity.id
_entity.type
_entity.pdbx_description
1 polymer ?
#
loop_
_entity_poly.entity_id
_entity_poly.type
_entity_poly.pdbx_seq_one_letter_code
_entity_poly.pdbx_strand_id
1 'polypeptide(L)'
;MALDAASGAGGGRPSTSARGMTALSSVEAFRAAAVLEDAVEKLAFLQSVEPDVLTHKEELSAAMGDEVERVMKRQSELEAKYRDLLDERASLQGVVTKKQRLVAIGQELAEVDRELKDVTKSLSRALKDNPRVGDNLRKMVTERDRLLDLLRSAVMELTQGSGHLGPIEAFVRDEQVARQMLEGLKQEEETLTRSVEDLRERMLAERERHEATTRELERAIATAKAQVRASKDRTRAVARADNERSLAATQAKARALALAEGRLRDALGRLQSSQAVEEGSHAQAAGQLAAEQAALAARVEADGARLEEAAAAAEERVLELERVREENKERLAKLLARWEAETERERQEAEAQRVAEIERRRAKAQKQRRERAAEALRAMLPDEFDLVRAYGPKKSKKKGKKK
;
A
#
# COMPACT_ATOMS: atom_id res chain seq x y z
N MET A 1 -15.10 -75.64 -0.05
CA MET A 1 -15.86 -76.14 -1.23
C MET A 1 -15.05 -77.26 -1.82
N ALA A 2 -15.65 -78.46 -1.77
CA ALA A 2 -15.12 -79.71 -2.27
C ALA A 2 -15.07 -79.73 -3.80
N LEU A 3 -14.21 -80.60 -4.35
CA LEU A 3 -14.17 -81.25 -5.67
C LEU A 3 -12.74 -81.84 -5.72
N ASP A 4 -12.46 -83.07 -5.29
CA ASP A 4 -12.95 -84.37 -5.75
C ASP A 4 -12.98 -84.50 -7.28
N ALA A 5 -11.88 -85.00 -7.84
CA ALA A 5 -11.79 -85.51 -9.19
C ALA A 5 -10.87 -86.74 -9.17
N ALA A 6 -11.52 -87.88 -9.10
CA ALA A 6 -10.98 -89.21 -9.19
C ALA A 6 -10.45 -89.54 -10.59
N SER A 7 -9.62 -90.60 -10.60
CA SER A 7 -9.60 -91.64 -11.63
C SER A 7 -9.11 -91.26 -13.03
N GLY A 8 -7.85 -91.59 -13.28
CA GLY A 8 -7.27 -91.71 -14.61
C GLY A 8 -6.14 -92.74 -14.61
N ALA A 9 -6.43 -93.96 -14.15
CA ALA A 9 -5.56 -95.12 -14.34
C ALA A 9 -5.51 -95.47 -15.85
N GLY A 10 -4.71 -94.72 -16.60
CA GLY A 10 -4.32 -95.06 -17.97
C GLY A 10 -3.28 -96.17 -17.90
N GLY A 11 -3.72 -97.42 -18.08
CA GLY A 11 -2.84 -98.55 -18.26
C GLY A 11 -1.85 -98.29 -19.39
N GLY A 12 -0.60 -98.03 -19.02
CA GLY A 12 0.54 -98.01 -19.92
C GLY A 12 0.73 -99.41 -20.47
N ARG A 13 0.06 -99.70 -21.60
CA ARG A 13 0.49 -100.76 -22.50
C ARG A 13 1.92 -100.41 -22.92
N PRO A 14 2.91 -101.30 -22.72
CA PRO A 14 4.21 -101.09 -23.34
C PRO A 14 4.00 -101.02 -24.85
N SER A 15 4.38 -99.89 -25.44
CA SER A 15 4.37 -99.68 -26.87
C SER A 15 5.32 -100.70 -27.51
N THR A 16 4.77 -101.83 -27.93
CA THR A 16 5.38 -102.71 -28.92
C THR A 16 5.35 -102.00 -30.28
N SER A 17 6.27 -101.05 -30.47
CA SER A 17 6.52 -100.48 -31.80
C SER A 17 7.99 -100.16 -32.00
N ALA A 18 8.83 -101.15 -31.73
CA ALA A 18 10.05 -101.36 -32.49
C ALA A 18 9.80 -102.53 -33.45
N ARG A 19 8.76 -102.44 -34.29
CA ARG A 19 8.79 -103.16 -35.58
C ARG A 19 9.77 -102.38 -36.44
N GLY A 20 11.06 -102.71 -36.33
CA GLY A 20 11.96 -102.45 -37.45
C GLY A 20 11.29 -103.04 -38.69
N MET A 21 11.15 -102.22 -39.73
CA MET A 21 10.55 -102.67 -40.98
C MET A 21 11.28 -103.95 -41.41
N THR A 22 10.55 -105.05 -41.34
CA THR A 22 11.04 -106.38 -41.69
C THR A 22 11.51 -106.33 -43.13
N ALA A 23 12.77 -106.73 -43.36
CA ALA A 23 13.33 -106.84 -44.70
C ALA A 23 12.33 -107.51 -45.64
N LEU A 24 12.06 -106.89 -46.77
CA LEU A 24 11.20 -107.44 -47.80
C LEU A 24 11.80 -108.77 -48.28
N SER A 25 10.96 -109.77 -48.55
CA SER A 25 11.44 -110.97 -49.23
C SER A 25 11.98 -110.59 -50.61
N SER A 26 12.87 -111.42 -51.18
CA SER A 26 13.46 -111.14 -52.50
C SER A 26 12.41 -110.92 -53.60
N VAL A 27 11.30 -111.64 -53.55
CA VAL A 27 10.18 -111.49 -54.49
C VAL A 27 9.44 -110.17 -54.25
N GLU A 28 9.24 -109.77 -52.99
CA GLU A 28 8.61 -108.49 -52.65
C GLU A 28 9.52 -107.30 -53.00
N ALA A 29 10.82 -107.40 -52.72
CA ALA A 29 11.81 -106.38 -53.07
C ALA A 29 11.89 -106.18 -54.59
N PHE A 30 11.88 -107.27 -55.38
CA PHE A 30 11.85 -107.19 -56.83
C PHE A 30 10.55 -106.56 -57.37
N ARG A 31 9.39 -106.92 -56.81
CA ARG A 31 8.10 -106.31 -57.16
C ARG A 31 8.07 -104.82 -56.81
N ALA A 32 8.58 -104.45 -55.64
CA ALA A 32 8.67 -103.07 -55.21
C ALA A 32 9.60 -102.27 -56.12
N ALA A 33 10.78 -102.80 -56.45
CA ALA A 33 11.71 -102.16 -57.37
C ALA A 33 11.07 -101.92 -58.75
N ALA A 34 10.39 -102.91 -59.33
CA ALA A 34 9.73 -102.75 -60.63
C ALA A 34 8.63 -101.66 -60.63
N VAL A 35 7.86 -101.55 -59.54
CA VAL A 35 6.85 -100.48 -59.38
C VAL A 35 7.51 -99.11 -59.23
N LEU A 36 8.60 -99.02 -58.47
CA LEU A 36 9.33 -97.77 -58.27
C LEU A 36 10.06 -97.33 -59.55
N GLU A 37 10.59 -98.27 -60.35
CA GLU A 37 11.17 -98.00 -61.66
C GLU A 37 10.12 -97.42 -62.63
N ASP A 38 8.95 -98.05 -62.73
CA ASP A 38 7.82 -97.54 -63.53
C ASP A 38 7.38 -96.14 -63.05
N ALA A 39 7.40 -95.89 -61.73
CA ALA A 39 7.12 -94.56 -61.18
C ALA A 39 8.19 -93.52 -61.55
N VAL A 40 9.47 -93.90 -61.51
CA VAL A 40 10.60 -93.05 -61.93
C VAL A 40 10.52 -92.72 -63.41
N GLU A 41 10.21 -93.71 -64.27
CA GLU A 41 10.05 -93.50 -65.71
C GLU A 41 8.89 -92.54 -66.00
N LYS A 42 7.74 -92.73 -65.35
CA LYS A 42 6.58 -91.83 -65.49
C LYS A 42 6.88 -90.41 -65.01
N LEU A 43 7.57 -90.25 -63.88
CA LEU A 43 7.95 -88.94 -63.35
C LEU A 43 9.00 -88.24 -64.22
N ALA A 44 9.98 -88.98 -64.75
CA ALA A 44 10.97 -88.47 -65.69
C ALA A 44 10.34 -88.08 -67.04
N PHE A 45 9.34 -88.85 -67.50
CA PHE A 45 8.55 -88.49 -68.68
C PHE A 45 7.73 -87.21 -68.44
N LEU A 46 7.10 -87.06 -67.27
CA LEU A 46 6.42 -85.82 -66.93
C LEU A 46 7.39 -84.62 -66.92
N GLN A 47 8.62 -84.81 -66.46
CA GLN A 47 9.67 -83.78 -66.51
C GLN A 47 10.10 -83.43 -67.95
N SER A 48 10.06 -84.38 -68.89
CA SER A 48 10.41 -84.12 -70.29
C SER A 48 9.26 -83.56 -71.13
N VAL A 49 8.01 -83.79 -70.72
CA VAL A 49 6.81 -83.25 -71.36
C VAL A 49 6.43 -81.88 -70.81
N GLU A 50 6.74 -81.60 -69.55
CA GLU A 50 6.54 -80.25 -69.02
C GLU A 50 7.48 -79.28 -69.74
N PRO A 51 6.95 -78.24 -70.41
CA PRO A 51 7.77 -77.21 -71.01
C PRO A 51 8.61 -76.55 -69.92
N ASP A 52 9.81 -76.08 -70.26
CA ASP A 52 10.74 -75.47 -69.30
C ASP A 52 10.01 -74.38 -68.50
N VAL A 53 9.60 -74.75 -67.28
CA VAL A 53 8.65 -73.97 -66.49
C VAL A 53 9.25 -72.63 -66.09
N LEU A 54 10.58 -72.54 -66.16
CA LEU A 54 11.36 -71.32 -65.99
C LEU A 54 11.29 -70.38 -67.19
N THR A 55 11.15 -70.88 -68.42
CA THR A 55 11.01 -70.02 -69.61
C THR A 55 9.61 -69.41 -69.71
N HIS A 56 8.58 -70.14 -69.27
CA HIS A 56 7.20 -69.61 -69.21
C HIS A 56 6.88 -68.88 -67.90
N LYS A 57 7.83 -68.79 -66.95
CA LYS A 57 7.64 -68.03 -65.70
C LYS A 57 7.27 -66.57 -65.99
N GLU A 58 7.95 -65.97 -66.95
CA GLU A 58 7.73 -64.57 -67.34
C GLU A 58 6.38 -64.42 -68.04
N GLU A 59 6.00 -65.36 -68.91
CA GLU A 59 4.70 -65.36 -69.60
C GLU A 59 3.52 -65.58 -68.64
N LEU A 60 3.63 -66.50 -67.68
CA LEU A 60 2.61 -66.74 -66.65
C LEU A 60 2.49 -65.55 -65.70
N SER A 61 3.62 -64.95 -65.31
CA SER A 61 3.64 -63.74 -64.49
C SER A 61 3.07 -62.54 -65.24
N ALA A 62 3.32 -62.44 -66.55
CA ALA A 62 2.76 -61.41 -67.43
C ALA A 62 1.25 -61.60 -67.64
N ALA A 63 0.79 -62.81 -67.98
CA ALA A 63 -0.63 -63.10 -68.18
C ALA A 63 -1.46 -62.86 -66.91
N MET A 64 -0.92 -63.16 -65.73
CA MET A 64 -1.55 -62.83 -64.46
C MET A 64 -1.48 -61.32 -64.15
N GLY A 65 -0.39 -60.65 -64.54
CA GLY A 65 -0.27 -59.18 -64.49
C GLY A 65 -1.32 -58.49 -65.35
N ASP A 66 -1.56 -58.99 -66.57
CA ASP A 66 -2.59 -58.51 -67.48
C ASP A 66 -4.00 -58.71 -66.91
N GLU A 67 -4.23 -59.80 -66.17
CA GLU A 67 -5.51 -60.04 -65.49
C GLU A 67 -5.70 -59.08 -64.31
N VAL A 68 -4.66 -58.83 -63.51
CA VAL A 68 -4.69 -57.80 -62.46
C VAL A 68 -4.96 -56.42 -63.07
N GLU A 69 -4.27 -56.07 -64.15
CA GLU A 69 -4.48 -54.80 -64.86
C GLU A 69 -5.91 -54.69 -65.40
N ARG A 70 -6.47 -55.77 -65.95
CA ARG A 70 -7.86 -55.83 -66.42
C ARG A 70 -8.86 -55.63 -65.28
N VAL A 71 -8.64 -56.28 -64.13
CA VAL A 71 -9.48 -56.14 -62.95
C VAL A 71 -9.38 -54.72 -62.38
N MET A 72 -8.19 -54.12 -62.33
CA MET A 72 -7.99 -52.74 -61.90
C MET A 72 -8.67 -51.74 -62.84
N LYS A 73 -8.55 -51.91 -64.16
CA LYS A 73 -9.27 -51.07 -65.15
C LYS A 73 -10.78 -51.15 -64.93
N ARG A 74 -11.32 -52.37 -64.76
CA ARG A 74 -12.75 -52.57 -64.47
C ARG A 74 -13.18 -51.91 -63.15
N GLN A 75 -12.34 -51.97 -62.12
CA GLN A 75 -12.60 -51.27 -60.86
C GLN A 75 -12.65 -49.75 -61.07
N SER A 76 -11.66 -49.17 -61.75
CA SER A 76 -11.63 -47.72 -62.03
C SER A 76 -12.82 -47.26 -62.89
N GLU A 77 -13.26 -48.07 -63.85
CA GLU A 77 -14.48 -47.80 -64.63
C GLU A 77 -15.74 -47.81 -63.78
N LEU A 78 -15.86 -48.77 -62.85
CA LEU A 78 -16.99 -48.84 -61.92
C LEU A 78 -16.96 -47.67 -60.91
N GLU A 79 -15.79 -47.25 -60.44
CA GLU A 79 -15.63 -46.07 -59.58
C GLU A 79 -15.97 -44.76 -60.30
N ALA A 80 -15.66 -44.65 -61.59
CA ALA A 80 -16.09 -43.53 -62.42
C ALA A 80 -17.62 -43.52 -62.56
N LYS A 81 -18.22 -44.65 -62.94
CA LYS A 81 -19.69 -44.79 -63.03
C LYS A 81 -20.39 -44.49 -61.70
N TYR A 82 -19.81 -44.93 -60.58
CA TYR A 82 -20.36 -44.65 -59.25
C TYR A 82 -20.37 -43.16 -58.93
N ARG A 83 -19.28 -42.45 -59.26
CA ARG A 83 -19.19 -40.98 -59.10
C ARG A 83 -20.21 -40.26 -59.97
N ASP A 84 -20.31 -40.64 -61.25
CA ASP A 84 -21.27 -40.03 -62.18
C ASP A 84 -22.72 -40.21 -61.67
N LEU A 85 -23.07 -41.39 -61.15
CA LEU A 85 -24.38 -41.66 -60.56
C LEU A 85 -24.63 -40.89 -59.26
N LEU A 86 -23.60 -40.66 -58.44
CA LEU A 86 -23.70 -39.82 -57.25
C LEU A 86 -23.93 -38.35 -57.62
N ASP A 87 -23.22 -37.84 -58.63
CA ASP A 87 -23.37 -36.48 -59.14
C ASP A 87 -24.75 -36.28 -59.78
N GLU A 88 -25.23 -37.26 -60.57
CA GLU A 88 -26.58 -37.25 -61.13
C GLU A 88 -27.62 -37.25 -60.00
N ARG A 89 -27.45 -38.11 -58.98
CA ARG A 89 -28.34 -38.15 -57.81
C ARG A 89 -28.37 -36.82 -57.07
N ALA A 90 -27.22 -36.20 -56.82
CA ALA A 90 -27.11 -34.91 -56.14
C ALA A 90 -27.81 -33.80 -56.94
N SER A 91 -27.68 -33.80 -58.27
CA SER A 91 -28.35 -32.82 -59.15
C SER A 91 -29.89 -32.96 -59.19
N LEU A 92 -30.40 -34.15 -58.87
CA LEU A 92 -31.83 -34.47 -58.90
C LEU A 92 -32.51 -34.38 -57.53
N GLN A 93 -31.75 -34.28 -56.44
CA GLN A 93 -32.28 -34.07 -55.11
C GLN A 93 -33.01 -32.73 -55.01
N GLY A 94 -34.26 -32.75 -54.55
CA GLY A 94 -35.12 -31.56 -54.42
C GLY A 94 -36.09 -31.33 -55.58
N VAL A 95 -35.96 -32.05 -56.70
CA VAL A 95 -36.89 -31.94 -57.85
C VAL A 95 -38.04 -32.95 -57.69
N VAL A 96 -39.20 -32.48 -57.22
CA VAL A 96 -40.39 -33.31 -56.88
C VAL A 96 -40.90 -34.13 -58.08
N THR A 97 -40.77 -33.61 -59.30
CA THR A 97 -41.22 -34.26 -60.54
C THR A 97 -40.34 -35.43 -61.00
N LYS A 98 -39.14 -35.61 -60.45
CA LYS A 98 -38.18 -36.63 -60.90
C LYS A 98 -37.97 -37.78 -59.91
N LYS A 99 -38.97 -38.03 -59.05
CA LYS A 99 -38.93 -39.08 -58.02
C LYS A 99 -38.65 -40.48 -58.58
N GLN A 100 -39.18 -40.82 -59.76
CA GLN A 100 -38.95 -42.12 -60.40
C GLN A 100 -37.48 -42.31 -60.83
N ARG A 101 -36.83 -41.27 -61.38
CA ARG A 101 -35.40 -41.32 -61.77
C ARG A 101 -34.48 -41.43 -60.55
N LEU A 102 -34.81 -40.78 -59.44
CA LEU A 102 -34.06 -40.92 -58.17
C LEU A 102 -34.11 -42.35 -57.62
N VAL A 103 -35.23 -43.06 -57.78
CA VAL A 103 -35.34 -44.47 -57.37
C VAL A 103 -34.50 -45.36 -58.29
N ALA A 104 -34.54 -45.12 -59.61
CA ALA A 104 -33.72 -45.86 -60.58
C ALA A 104 -32.21 -45.67 -60.32
N ILE A 105 -31.75 -44.43 -60.10
CA ILE A 105 -30.35 -44.15 -59.74
C ILE A 105 -29.95 -44.82 -58.43
N GLY A 106 -30.86 -44.90 -57.46
CA GLY A 106 -30.63 -45.64 -56.22
C GLY A 106 -30.44 -47.15 -56.43
N GLN A 107 -31.14 -47.74 -57.40
CA GLN A 107 -30.97 -49.14 -57.80
C GLN A 107 -29.65 -49.34 -58.55
N GLU A 108 -29.35 -48.48 -59.52
CA GLU A 108 -28.09 -48.49 -60.29
C GLU A 108 -26.87 -48.33 -59.37
N LEU A 109 -26.92 -47.41 -58.38
CA LEU A 109 -25.87 -47.26 -57.37
C LEU A 109 -25.68 -48.53 -56.52
N ALA A 110 -26.78 -49.18 -56.13
CA ALA A 110 -26.70 -50.41 -55.34
C ALA A 110 -26.14 -51.60 -56.15
N GLU A 111 -26.39 -51.63 -57.46
CA GLU A 111 -25.81 -52.60 -58.39
C GLU A 111 -24.31 -52.35 -58.59
N VAL A 112 -23.92 -51.10 -58.89
CA VAL A 112 -22.50 -50.71 -59.01
C VAL A 112 -21.74 -50.94 -57.71
N ASP A 113 -22.34 -50.68 -56.54
CA ASP A 113 -21.73 -50.99 -55.23
C ASP A 113 -21.51 -52.49 -55.01
N ARG A 114 -22.43 -53.35 -55.47
CA ARG A 114 -22.24 -54.80 -55.42
C ARG A 114 -21.13 -55.23 -56.36
N GLU A 115 -21.14 -54.76 -57.60
CA GLU A 115 -20.11 -55.07 -58.59
C GLU A 115 -18.72 -54.59 -58.13
N LEU A 116 -18.62 -53.39 -57.55
CA LEU A 116 -17.38 -52.88 -56.97
C LEU A 116 -16.86 -53.79 -55.86
N LYS A 117 -17.73 -54.25 -54.96
CA LYS A 117 -17.35 -55.19 -53.89
C LYS A 117 -16.85 -56.52 -54.46
N ASP A 118 -17.49 -57.04 -55.51
CA ASP A 118 -17.11 -58.31 -56.10
C ASP A 118 -15.81 -58.20 -56.91
N VAL A 119 -15.61 -57.12 -57.66
CA VAL A 119 -14.35 -56.81 -58.35
C VAL A 119 -13.22 -56.58 -57.34
N THR A 120 -13.47 -55.86 -56.24
CA THR A 120 -12.49 -55.62 -55.17
C THR A 120 -12.09 -56.92 -54.47
N LYS A 121 -13.05 -57.83 -54.21
CA LYS A 121 -12.75 -59.16 -53.67
C LYS A 121 -11.94 -60.00 -54.67
N SER A 122 -12.30 -59.92 -55.95
CA SER A 122 -11.57 -60.60 -57.03
C SER A 122 -10.15 -60.09 -57.14
N LEU A 123 -9.93 -58.77 -57.07
CA LEU A 123 -8.60 -58.15 -57.03
C LEU A 123 -7.81 -58.57 -55.79
N SER A 124 -8.44 -58.55 -54.62
CA SER A 124 -7.79 -58.96 -53.37
C SER A 124 -7.37 -60.43 -53.40
N ARG A 125 -8.20 -61.30 -54.00
CA ARG A 125 -7.83 -62.71 -54.25
C ARG A 125 -6.71 -62.80 -55.28
N ALA A 126 -6.83 -62.14 -56.42
CA ALA A 126 -5.79 -62.13 -57.45
C ALA A 126 -4.44 -61.64 -56.91
N LEU A 127 -4.41 -60.62 -56.04
CA LEU A 127 -3.20 -60.15 -55.38
C LEU A 127 -2.70 -61.11 -54.27
N LYS A 128 -3.61 -61.74 -53.53
CA LYS A 128 -3.29 -62.69 -52.45
C LYS A 128 -2.85 -64.07 -52.96
N ASP A 129 -3.36 -64.48 -54.12
CA ASP A 129 -3.02 -65.70 -54.85
C ASP A 129 -1.78 -65.48 -55.75
N ASN A 130 -1.31 -64.23 -55.87
CA ASN A 130 -0.08 -63.85 -56.55
C ASN A 130 1.16 -63.64 -55.63
N PRO A 131 1.47 -64.54 -54.67
CA PRO A 131 2.82 -64.69 -54.19
C PRO A 131 3.43 -65.89 -54.89
N ARG A 132 4.35 -65.58 -55.81
CA ARG A 132 5.44 -66.49 -56.20
C ARG A 132 5.02 -67.73 -56.99
N VAL A 133 4.17 -67.59 -58.02
CA VAL A 133 3.95 -68.67 -59.00
C VAL A 133 5.29 -69.26 -59.47
N GLY A 134 6.26 -68.39 -59.76
CA GLY A 134 7.63 -68.82 -60.08
C GLY A 134 8.38 -69.57 -58.97
N ASP A 135 8.21 -69.22 -57.69
CA ASP A 135 8.88 -69.96 -56.60
C ASP A 135 8.15 -71.26 -56.27
N ASN A 136 6.83 -71.30 -56.43
CA ASN A 136 6.03 -72.52 -56.32
C ASN A 136 6.39 -73.50 -57.43
N LEU A 137 6.57 -73.01 -58.65
CA LEU A 137 7.03 -73.81 -59.79
C LEU A 137 8.46 -74.30 -59.58
N ARG A 138 9.38 -73.43 -59.15
CA ARG A 138 10.74 -73.84 -58.77
C ARG A 138 10.73 -74.90 -57.67
N LYS A 139 9.93 -74.70 -56.62
CA LYS A 139 9.76 -75.67 -55.54
C LYS A 139 9.24 -77.00 -56.08
N MET A 140 8.23 -76.99 -56.95
CA MET A 140 7.68 -78.21 -57.56
C MET A 140 8.75 -78.99 -58.32
N VAL A 141 9.57 -78.30 -59.12
CA VAL A 141 10.70 -78.92 -59.85
C VAL A 141 11.72 -79.50 -58.88
N THR A 142 12.15 -78.72 -57.87
CA THR A 142 13.11 -79.19 -56.86
C THR A 142 12.59 -80.39 -56.05
N GLU A 143 11.32 -80.38 -55.64
CA GLU A 143 10.70 -81.50 -54.92
C GLU A 143 10.56 -82.73 -55.82
N ARG A 144 10.27 -82.55 -57.12
CA ARG A 144 10.24 -83.65 -58.09
C ARG A 144 11.62 -84.28 -58.27
N ASP A 145 12.66 -83.47 -58.48
CA ASP A 145 14.04 -83.97 -58.61
C ASP A 145 14.46 -84.72 -57.33
N ARG A 146 14.17 -84.14 -56.16
CA ARG A 146 14.42 -84.78 -54.86
C ARG A 146 13.69 -86.12 -54.72
N LEU A 147 12.43 -86.21 -55.17
CA LEU A 147 11.66 -87.45 -55.18
C LEU A 147 12.25 -88.47 -56.15
N LEU A 148 12.63 -88.05 -57.36
CA LEU A 148 13.27 -88.92 -58.35
C LEU A 148 14.58 -89.53 -57.81
N ASP A 149 15.43 -88.71 -57.17
CA ASP A 149 16.67 -89.18 -56.56
C ASP A 149 16.42 -90.15 -55.40
N LEU A 150 15.41 -89.89 -54.57
CA LEU A 150 14.99 -90.78 -53.50
C LEU A 150 14.52 -92.14 -54.05
N LEU A 151 13.65 -92.12 -55.06
CA LEU A 151 13.12 -93.33 -55.69
C LEU A 151 14.21 -94.13 -56.40
N ARG A 152 15.12 -93.47 -57.13
CA ARG A 152 16.29 -94.12 -57.75
C ARG A 152 17.21 -94.78 -56.72
N SER A 153 17.47 -94.08 -55.61
CA SER A 153 18.28 -94.63 -54.51
C SER A 153 17.60 -95.85 -53.87
N ALA A 154 16.27 -95.80 -53.68
CA ALA A 154 15.50 -96.92 -53.15
C ALA A 154 15.49 -98.13 -54.10
N VAL A 155 15.31 -97.91 -55.41
CA VAL A 155 15.41 -98.96 -56.44
C VAL A 155 16.80 -99.61 -56.41
N MET A 156 17.85 -98.81 -56.36
CA MET A 156 19.23 -99.30 -56.32
C MET A 156 19.48 -100.17 -55.08
N GLU A 157 18.98 -99.77 -53.90
CA GLU A 157 19.12 -100.55 -52.67
C GLU A 157 18.31 -101.86 -52.70
N LEU A 158 17.08 -101.84 -53.23
CA LEU A 158 16.24 -103.02 -53.38
C LEU A 158 16.84 -104.05 -54.37
N THR A 159 17.43 -103.57 -55.47
CA THR A 159 18.04 -104.42 -56.51
C THR A 159 19.40 -105.00 -56.09
N GLN A 160 20.13 -104.32 -55.20
CA GLN A 160 21.38 -104.82 -54.60
C GLN A 160 21.18 -105.88 -53.51
N GLY A 161 19.92 -106.26 -53.23
CA GLY A 161 19.60 -107.43 -52.41
C GLY A 161 19.56 -107.17 -50.90
N SER A 162 19.55 -105.91 -50.45
CA SER A 162 19.38 -105.58 -49.04
C SER A 162 17.96 -105.89 -48.54
N GLY A 163 16.96 -105.85 -49.44
CA GLY A 163 15.54 -105.99 -49.09
C GLY A 163 15.02 -104.86 -48.20
N HIS A 164 15.81 -103.81 -47.97
CA HIS A 164 15.50 -102.68 -47.10
C HIS A 164 15.12 -101.44 -47.93
N LEU A 165 14.33 -100.56 -47.31
CA LEU A 165 13.94 -99.26 -47.87
C LEU A 165 14.66 -98.13 -47.12
N GLY A 166 15.96 -98.31 -46.86
CA GLY A 166 16.79 -97.39 -46.09
C GLY A 166 16.70 -95.91 -46.49
N PRO A 167 16.69 -95.54 -47.80
CA PRO A 167 16.68 -94.14 -48.21
C PRO A 167 15.33 -93.49 -47.91
N ILE A 168 14.23 -94.23 -48.08
CA ILE A 168 12.87 -93.77 -47.76
C ILE A 168 12.71 -93.62 -46.25
N GLU A 169 13.21 -94.58 -45.46
CA GLU A 169 13.17 -94.50 -44.00
C GLU A 169 13.99 -93.33 -43.45
N ALA A 170 15.17 -93.08 -44.02
CA ALA A 170 15.99 -91.92 -43.66
C ALA A 170 15.26 -90.61 -44.02
N PHE A 171 14.74 -90.50 -45.24
CA PHE A 171 13.99 -89.33 -45.69
C PHE A 171 12.77 -89.03 -44.80
N VAL A 172 11.98 -90.04 -44.45
CA VAL A 172 10.81 -89.87 -43.58
C VAL A 172 11.22 -89.42 -42.17
N ARG A 173 12.31 -89.97 -41.62
CA ARG A 173 12.84 -89.54 -40.33
C ARG A 173 13.31 -88.09 -40.37
N ASP A 174 14.06 -87.71 -41.39
CA ASP A 174 14.56 -86.34 -41.55
C ASP A 174 13.41 -85.33 -41.72
N GLU A 175 12.39 -85.67 -42.52
CA GLU A 175 11.17 -84.88 -42.66
C GLU A 175 10.39 -84.76 -41.35
N GLN A 176 10.29 -85.83 -40.56
CA GLN A 176 9.63 -85.80 -39.26
C GLN A 176 10.36 -84.87 -38.28
N VAL A 177 11.70 -84.94 -38.23
CA VAL A 177 12.52 -84.04 -37.40
C VAL A 177 12.37 -82.59 -37.87
N ALA A 178 12.43 -82.33 -39.18
CA ALA A 178 12.24 -81.00 -39.74
C ALA A 178 10.85 -80.42 -39.41
N ARG A 179 9.79 -81.25 -39.47
CA ARG A 179 8.43 -80.86 -39.09
C ARG A 179 8.32 -80.52 -37.62
N GLN A 180 8.89 -81.34 -36.73
CA GLN A 180 8.91 -81.06 -35.29
C GLN A 180 9.65 -79.75 -34.97
N MET A 181 10.80 -79.51 -35.62
CA MET A 181 11.54 -78.25 -35.48
C MET A 181 10.70 -77.05 -35.95
N LEU A 182 10.01 -77.18 -37.08
CA LEU A 182 9.16 -76.12 -37.63
C LEU A 182 7.92 -75.85 -36.75
N GLU A 183 7.34 -76.88 -36.14
CA GLU A 183 6.28 -76.72 -35.15
C GLU A 183 6.78 -76.03 -33.87
N GLY A 184 7.99 -76.37 -33.40
CA GLY A 184 8.63 -75.69 -32.27
C GLY A 184 8.86 -74.20 -32.56
N LEU A 185 9.43 -73.87 -33.74
CA LEU A 185 9.63 -72.49 -34.17
C LEU A 185 8.31 -71.71 -34.28
N LYS A 186 7.23 -72.33 -34.76
CA LYS A 186 5.90 -71.69 -34.79
C LYS A 186 5.38 -71.39 -33.39
N GLN A 187 5.54 -72.30 -32.44
CA GLN A 187 5.13 -72.07 -31.05
C GLN A 187 5.97 -70.96 -30.40
N GLU A 188 7.28 -70.94 -30.66
CA GLU A 188 8.16 -69.86 -30.21
C GLU A 188 7.75 -68.51 -30.84
N GLU A 189 7.46 -68.47 -32.14
CA GLU A 189 6.98 -67.27 -32.82
C GLU A 189 5.65 -66.78 -32.22
N GLU A 190 4.68 -67.67 -31.97
CA GLU A 190 3.41 -67.32 -31.35
C GLU A 190 3.59 -66.76 -29.93
N THR A 191 4.46 -67.38 -29.12
CA THR A 191 4.73 -66.90 -27.75
C THR A 191 5.47 -65.56 -27.74
N LEU A 192 6.43 -65.35 -28.65
CA LEU A 192 7.11 -64.08 -28.83
C LEU A 192 6.15 -63.00 -29.31
N THR A 193 5.28 -63.31 -30.27
CA THR A 193 4.27 -62.38 -30.79
C THR A 193 3.34 -61.92 -29.67
N ARG A 194 2.81 -62.86 -28.87
CA ARG A 194 2.00 -62.53 -27.68
C ARG A 194 2.77 -61.69 -26.67
N SER A 195 4.04 -62.02 -26.42
CA SER A 195 4.87 -61.22 -25.51
C SER A 195 5.08 -59.79 -26.01
N VAL A 196 5.25 -59.60 -27.32
CA VAL A 196 5.36 -58.27 -27.94
C VAL A 196 4.05 -57.50 -27.82
N GLU A 197 2.91 -58.16 -28.00
CA GLU A 197 1.59 -57.56 -27.80
C GLU A 197 1.38 -57.12 -26.35
N ASP A 198 1.65 -57.99 -25.38
CA ASP A 198 1.60 -57.66 -23.95
C ASP A 198 2.51 -56.47 -23.58
N LEU A 199 3.73 -56.43 -24.15
CA LEU A 199 4.65 -55.32 -23.94
C LEU A 199 4.13 -54.01 -24.54
N ARG A 200 3.50 -54.06 -25.73
CA ARG A 200 2.89 -52.88 -26.35
C ARG A 200 1.73 -52.35 -25.52
N GLU A 201 0.88 -53.23 -24.99
CA GLU A 201 -0.21 -52.85 -24.10
C GLU A 201 0.31 -52.21 -22.80
N ARG A 202 1.33 -52.81 -22.17
CA ARG A 202 1.96 -52.24 -20.97
C ARG A 202 2.59 -50.88 -21.23
N MET A 203 3.27 -50.71 -22.37
CA MET A 203 3.85 -49.43 -22.77
C MET A 203 2.78 -48.35 -22.99
N LEU A 204 1.65 -48.70 -23.62
CA LEU A 204 0.55 -47.77 -23.81
C LEU A 204 -0.07 -47.37 -22.46
N ALA A 205 -0.35 -48.34 -21.59
CA ALA A 205 -0.90 -48.09 -20.26
C ALA A 205 0.04 -47.25 -19.38
N GLU A 206 1.35 -47.47 -19.47
CA GLU A 206 2.35 -46.68 -18.75
C GLU A 206 2.45 -45.25 -19.26
N ARG A 207 2.40 -45.03 -20.58
CA ARG A 207 2.31 -43.69 -21.18
C ARG A 207 1.06 -42.94 -20.73
N GLU A 208 -0.10 -43.58 -20.74
CA GLU A 208 -1.35 -42.96 -20.28
C GLU A 208 -1.28 -42.57 -18.80
N ARG A 209 -0.70 -43.42 -17.94
CA ARG A 209 -0.45 -43.10 -16.52
C ARG A 209 0.52 -41.93 -16.37
N HIS A 210 1.59 -41.90 -17.17
CA HIS A 210 2.53 -40.78 -17.16
C HIS A 210 1.91 -39.47 -17.63
N GLU A 211 1.08 -39.49 -18.67
CA GLU A 211 0.34 -38.32 -19.10
C GLU A 211 -0.65 -37.84 -18.02
N ALA A 212 -1.37 -38.76 -17.37
CA ALA A 212 -2.30 -38.42 -16.30
C ALA A 212 -1.58 -37.77 -15.12
N THR A 213 -0.50 -38.37 -14.64
CA THR A 213 0.32 -37.81 -13.54
C THR A 213 0.95 -36.47 -13.92
N THR A 214 1.43 -36.30 -15.16
CA THR A 214 1.96 -35.02 -15.64
C THR A 214 0.89 -33.95 -15.65
N ARG A 215 -0.32 -34.25 -16.13
CA ARG A 215 -1.47 -33.33 -16.09
C ARG A 215 -1.86 -32.96 -14.66
N GLU A 216 -1.81 -33.90 -13.72
CA GLU A 216 -2.06 -33.62 -12.30
C GLU A 216 -1.00 -32.71 -11.70
N LEU A 217 0.28 -32.96 -11.99
CA LEU A 217 1.39 -32.11 -11.54
C LEU A 217 1.31 -30.71 -12.14
N GLU A 218 0.98 -30.57 -13.42
CA GLU A 218 0.75 -29.28 -14.06
C GLU A 218 -0.38 -28.50 -13.40
N ARG A 219 -1.49 -29.16 -13.07
CA ARG A 219 -2.59 -28.55 -12.30
C ARG A 219 -2.12 -28.11 -10.92
N ALA A 220 -1.38 -28.94 -10.19
CA ALA A 220 -0.85 -28.59 -8.88
C ALA A 220 0.14 -27.40 -8.94
N ILE A 221 0.97 -27.34 -9.98
CA ILE A 221 1.87 -26.21 -10.21
C ILE A 221 1.06 -24.94 -10.53
N ALA A 222 0.00 -25.04 -11.32
CA ALA A 222 -0.87 -23.90 -11.64
C ALA A 222 -1.58 -23.36 -10.39
N THR A 223 -2.12 -24.23 -9.53
CA THR A 223 -2.75 -23.82 -8.26
C THR A 223 -1.74 -23.19 -7.31
N ALA A 224 -0.55 -23.77 -7.15
CA ALA A 224 0.52 -23.20 -6.33
C ALA A 224 0.97 -21.81 -6.86
N LYS A 225 1.12 -21.65 -8.18
CA LYS A 225 1.41 -20.34 -8.80
C LYS A 225 0.31 -19.31 -8.53
N ALA A 226 -0.96 -19.72 -8.61
CA ALA A 226 -2.09 -18.85 -8.31
C ALA A 226 -2.10 -18.42 -6.83
N GLN A 227 -1.84 -19.34 -5.90
CA GLN A 227 -1.72 -19.04 -4.48
C GLN A 227 -0.58 -18.06 -4.18
N VAL A 228 0.59 -18.25 -4.81
CA VAL A 228 1.73 -17.32 -4.66
C VAL A 228 1.40 -15.94 -5.21
N ARG A 229 0.72 -15.85 -6.36
CA ARG A 229 0.26 -14.56 -6.91
C ARG A 229 -0.74 -13.88 -5.98
N ALA A 230 -1.75 -14.60 -5.52
CA ALA A 230 -2.75 -14.07 -4.58
C ALA A 230 -2.11 -13.60 -3.26
N SER A 231 -1.15 -14.34 -2.73
CA SER A 231 -0.38 -13.93 -1.54
C SER A 231 0.42 -12.66 -1.81
N LYS A 232 1.15 -12.57 -2.93
CA LYS A 232 1.89 -11.36 -3.33
C LYS A 232 0.99 -10.14 -3.50
N ASP A 233 -0.16 -10.31 -4.14
CA ASP A 233 -1.12 -9.23 -4.34
C ASP A 233 -1.71 -8.76 -3.01
N ARG A 234 -2.00 -9.71 -2.10
CA ARG A 234 -2.43 -9.40 -0.73
C ARG A 234 -1.36 -8.63 0.04
N THR A 235 -0.12 -9.08 0.02
CA THR A 235 1.01 -8.38 0.69
C THR A 235 1.21 -6.99 0.09
N ARG A 236 1.13 -6.84 -1.23
CA ARG A 236 1.22 -5.53 -1.91
C ARG A 236 0.07 -4.60 -1.50
N ALA A 237 -1.15 -5.11 -1.42
CA ALA A 237 -2.31 -4.32 -0.97
C ALA A 237 -2.16 -3.86 0.48
N VAL A 238 -1.71 -4.75 1.38
CA VAL A 238 -1.42 -4.41 2.78
C VAL A 238 -0.32 -3.36 2.88
N ALA A 239 0.81 -3.56 2.19
CA ALA A 239 1.91 -2.60 2.17
C ALA A 239 1.49 -1.22 1.63
N ARG A 240 0.63 -1.17 0.60
CA ARG A 240 0.05 0.08 0.10
C ARG A 240 -0.83 0.76 1.14
N ALA A 241 -1.74 0.03 1.77
CA ALA A 241 -2.61 0.56 2.80
C ALA A 241 -1.81 1.10 4.01
N ASP A 242 -0.75 0.40 4.43
CA ASP A 242 0.12 0.85 5.52
C ASP A 242 0.94 2.09 5.13
N ASN A 243 1.41 2.17 3.89
CA ASN A 243 2.06 3.38 3.37
C ASN A 243 1.08 4.56 3.31
N GLU A 244 -0.15 4.37 2.85
CA GLU A 244 -1.17 5.42 2.83
C GLU A 244 -1.55 5.86 4.25
N ARG A 245 -1.67 4.92 5.19
CA ARG A 245 -1.92 5.24 6.61
C ARG A 245 -0.77 6.02 7.24
N SER A 246 0.48 5.63 7.00
CA SER A 246 1.64 6.35 7.52
C SER A 246 1.78 7.74 6.87
N LEU A 247 1.51 7.86 5.58
CA LEU A 247 1.44 9.16 4.88
C LEU A 247 0.32 10.04 5.47
N ALA A 248 -0.88 9.50 5.66
CA ALA A 248 -1.99 10.24 6.25
C ALA A 248 -1.68 10.67 7.69
N ALA A 249 -1.06 9.82 8.50
CA ALA A 249 -0.65 10.13 9.87
C ALA A 249 0.41 11.24 9.91
N THR A 250 1.43 11.17 9.04
CA THR A 250 2.46 12.21 8.93
C THR A 250 1.87 13.53 8.44
N GLN A 251 0.98 13.52 7.45
CA GLN A 251 0.27 14.71 6.98
C GLN A 251 -0.64 15.31 8.06
N ALA A 252 -1.37 14.49 8.81
CA ALA A 252 -2.21 14.96 9.92
C ALA A 252 -1.35 15.61 11.01
N LYS A 253 -0.21 14.99 11.37
CA LYS A 253 0.75 15.56 12.32
C LYS A 253 1.33 16.88 11.81
N ALA A 254 1.71 16.95 10.53
CA ALA A 254 2.22 18.17 9.91
C ALA A 254 1.18 19.31 9.95
N ARG A 255 -0.10 19.01 9.65
CA ARG A 255 -1.19 19.99 9.77
C ARG A 255 -1.39 20.47 11.20
N ALA A 256 -1.36 19.55 12.18
CA ALA A 256 -1.49 19.91 13.59
C ALA A 256 -0.34 20.82 14.06
N LEU A 257 0.90 20.51 13.66
CA LEU A 257 2.06 21.35 13.94
C LEU A 257 1.95 22.72 13.27
N ALA A 258 1.54 22.79 12.00
CA ALA A 258 1.34 24.06 11.30
C ALA A 258 0.29 24.96 11.97
N LEU A 259 -0.82 24.38 12.47
CA LEU A 259 -1.81 25.11 13.25
C LEU A 259 -1.25 25.61 14.59
N ALA A 260 -0.45 24.80 15.27
CA ALA A 260 0.22 25.19 16.51
C ALA A 260 1.21 26.33 16.28
N GLU A 261 2.02 26.25 15.21
CA GLU A 261 2.90 27.34 14.78
C GLU A 261 2.12 28.62 14.47
N GLY A 262 0.99 28.52 13.77
CA GLY A 262 0.11 29.65 13.49
C GLY A 262 -0.36 30.34 14.78
N ARG A 263 -0.87 29.56 15.74
CA ARG A 263 -1.29 30.08 17.06
C ARG A 263 -0.15 30.75 17.82
N LEU A 264 1.05 30.17 17.78
CA LEU A 264 2.24 30.75 18.42
C LEU A 264 2.66 32.05 17.73
N ARG A 265 2.59 32.12 16.39
CA ARG A 265 2.85 33.37 15.64
C ARG A 265 1.83 34.45 15.99
N ASP A 266 0.54 34.11 16.06
CA ASP A 266 -0.51 35.05 16.45
C ASP A 266 -0.32 35.55 17.89
N ALA A 267 0.02 34.65 18.83
CA ALA A 267 0.31 35.02 20.21
C ALA A 267 1.54 35.94 20.31
N LEU A 268 2.59 35.65 19.54
CA LEU A 268 3.80 36.47 19.46
C LEU A 268 3.48 37.85 18.89
N GLY A 269 2.66 37.93 17.84
CA GLY A 269 2.19 39.21 17.29
C GLY A 269 1.36 40.02 18.28
N ARG A 270 0.47 39.38 19.05
CA ARG A 270 -0.27 40.04 20.13
C ARG A 270 0.65 40.57 21.22
N LEU A 271 1.60 39.76 21.69
CA LEU A 271 2.59 40.17 22.68
C LEU A 271 3.43 41.35 22.18
N GLN A 272 3.89 41.31 20.93
CA GLN A 272 4.62 42.42 20.32
C GLN A 272 3.77 43.70 20.24
N SER A 273 2.49 43.58 19.88
CA SER A 273 1.59 44.74 19.86
C SER A 273 1.32 45.29 21.27
N SER A 274 1.16 44.41 22.26
CA SER A 274 1.01 44.79 23.67
C SER A 274 2.26 45.50 24.18
N GLN A 275 3.44 44.95 23.87
CA GLN A 275 4.72 45.55 24.21
C GLN A 275 4.87 46.93 23.56
N ALA A 276 4.50 47.10 22.28
CA ALA A 276 4.56 48.40 21.62
C ALA A 276 3.61 49.44 22.25
N VAL A 277 2.43 49.01 22.70
CA VAL A 277 1.49 49.87 23.44
C VAL A 277 2.04 50.23 24.82
N GLU A 278 2.61 49.25 25.54
CA GLU A 278 3.27 49.48 26.82
C GLU A 278 4.45 50.44 26.67
N GLU A 279 5.36 50.21 25.72
CA GLU A 279 6.48 51.11 25.40
C GLU A 279 5.97 52.52 25.04
N GLY A 280 4.90 52.63 24.25
CA GLY A 280 4.28 53.92 23.90
C GLY A 280 3.69 54.64 25.10
N SER A 281 2.94 53.95 25.96
CA SER A 281 2.36 54.51 27.18
C SER A 281 3.41 54.87 28.22
N HIS A 282 4.46 54.05 28.37
CA HIS A 282 5.63 54.36 29.19
C HIS A 282 6.37 55.59 28.68
N ALA A 283 6.58 55.70 27.36
CA ALA A 283 7.18 56.88 26.75
C ALA A 283 6.33 58.14 26.98
N GLN A 284 5.01 58.04 26.86
CA GLN A 284 4.08 59.14 27.16
C GLN A 284 4.11 59.53 28.63
N ALA A 285 4.05 58.56 29.56
CA ALA A 285 4.11 58.80 30.99
C ALA A 285 5.46 59.42 31.39
N ALA A 286 6.57 58.92 30.85
CA ALA A 286 7.90 59.50 31.05
C ALA A 286 7.97 60.93 30.51
N GLY A 287 7.38 61.20 29.34
CA GLY A 287 7.29 62.54 28.77
C GLY A 287 6.44 63.50 29.60
N GLN A 288 5.29 63.05 30.11
CA GLN A 288 4.43 63.83 31.02
C GLN A 288 5.16 64.14 32.32
N LEU A 289 5.80 63.15 32.95
CA LEU A 289 6.59 63.36 34.16
C LEU A 289 7.74 64.34 33.93
N ALA A 290 8.44 64.23 32.79
CA ALA A 290 9.49 65.18 32.43
C ALA A 290 8.95 66.61 32.22
N ALA A 291 7.78 66.75 31.58
CA ALA A 291 7.12 68.05 31.38
C ALA A 291 6.62 68.65 32.71
N GLU A 292 6.05 67.84 33.60
CA GLU A 292 5.65 68.26 34.95
C GLU A 292 6.85 68.65 35.80
N GLN A 293 7.95 67.88 35.74
CA GLN A 293 9.22 68.24 36.39
C GLN A 293 9.75 69.58 35.88
N ALA A 294 9.72 69.82 34.57
CA ALA A 294 10.12 71.10 33.98
C ALA A 294 9.19 72.25 34.41
N ALA A 295 7.87 72.03 34.44
CA ALA A 295 6.90 73.02 34.88
C ALA A 295 7.03 73.35 36.38
N LEU A 296 7.27 72.33 37.22
CA LEU A 296 7.56 72.50 38.64
C LEU A 296 8.86 73.28 38.85
N ALA A 297 9.93 72.94 38.11
CA ALA A 297 11.19 73.68 38.17
C ALA A 297 11.00 75.16 37.80
N ALA A 298 10.28 75.45 36.72
CA ALA A 298 9.97 76.82 36.30
C ALA A 298 9.11 77.56 37.35
N ARG A 299 8.17 76.87 37.99
CA ARG A 299 7.34 77.46 39.06
C ARG A 299 8.17 77.76 40.31
N VAL A 300 9.07 76.86 40.69
CA VAL A 300 10.01 77.07 41.81
C VAL A 300 10.92 78.27 41.52
N GLU A 301 11.44 78.41 40.30
CA GLU A 301 12.20 79.61 39.92
C GLU A 301 11.36 80.90 39.98
N ALA A 302 10.13 80.87 39.47
CA ALA A 302 9.24 82.03 39.50
C ALA A 302 8.82 82.44 40.92
N ASP A 303 8.51 81.46 41.78
CA ASP A 303 8.20 81.71 43.19
C ASP A 303 9.46 82.18 43.95
N GLY A 304 10.64 81.66 43.61
CA GLY A 304 11.92 82.17 44.09
C GLY A 304 12.13 83.66 43.77
N ALA A 305 11.93 84.06 42.50
CA ALA A 305 12.02 85.45 42.08
C ALA A 305 11.02 86.38 42.82
N ARG A 306 9.78 85.91 43.04
CA ARG A 306 8.77 86.67 43.81
C ARG A 306 9.16 86.85 45.26
N LEU A 307 9.76 85.84 45.88
CA LEU A 307 10.23 85.92 47.26
C LEU A 307 11.41 86.88 47.38
N GLU A 308 12.32 86.90 46.41
CA GLU A 308 13.40 87.89 46.35
C GLU A 308 12.86 89.32 46.20
N GLU A 309 11.87 89.53 45.32
CA GLU A 309 11.23 90.85 45.14
C GLU A 309 10.47 91.29 46.40
N ALA A 310 9.77 90.37 47.07
CA ALA A 310 9.09 90.64 48.33
C ALA A 310 10.07 90.91 49.49
N ALA A 311 11.22 90.22 49.51
CA ALA A 311 12.29 90.47 50.48
C ALA A 311 12.90 91.87 50.28
N ALA A 312 13.20 92.25 49.04
CA ALA A 312 13.68 93.59 48.70
C ALA A 312 12.67 94.69 49.12
N ALA A 313 11.39 94.50 48.84
CA ALA A 313 10.33 95.42 49.26
C ALA A 313 10.16 95.48 50.79
N ALA A 314 10.39 94.37 51.50
CA ALA A 314 10.38 94.34 52.96
C ALA A 314 11.59 95.06 53.56
N GLU A 315 12.77 94.91 52.99
CA GLU A 315 13.98 95.65 53.38
C GLU A 315 13.80 97.16 53.20
N GLU A 316 13.18 97.59 52.08
CA GLU A 316 12.87 99.00 51.83
C GLU A 316 11.90 99.56 52.89
N ARG A 317 10.87 98.80 53.28
CA ARG A 317 9.96 99.16 54.36
C ARG A 317 10.64 99.25 55.72
N VAL A 318 11.61 98.36 56.01
CA VAL A 318 12.39 98.42 57.24
C VAL A 318 13.20 99.71 57.29
N LEU A 319 13.89 100.07 56.21
CA LEU A 319 14.63 101.33 56.11
C LEU A 319 13.73 102.56 56.30
N GLU A 320 12.52 102.55 55.72
CA GLU A 320 11.56 103.64 55.89
C GLU A 320 11.06 103.75 57.33
N LEU A 321 10.76 102.62 57.99
CA LEU A 321 10.37 102.58 59.40
C LEU A 321 11.51 103.02 60.34
N GLU A 322 12.76 102.71 60.02
CA GLU A 322 13.92 103.21 60.75
C GLU A 322 14.05 104.72 60.63
N ARG A 323 13.83 105.28 59.43
CA ARG A 323 13.81 106.74 59.21
C ARG A 323 12.71 107.42 60.05
N VAL A 324 11.49 106.89 60.03
CA VAL A 324 10.36 107.39 60.83
C VAL A 324 10.63 107.27 62.33
N ARG A 325 11.29 106.19 62.76
CA ARG A 325 11.69 106.01 64.17
C ARG A 325 12.69 107.09 64.61
N GLU A 326 13.70 107.42 63.81
CA GLU A 326 14.66 108.48 64.13
C GLU A 326 14.00 109.87 64.14
N GLU A 327 13.13 110.18 63.17
CA GLU A 327 12.33 111.41 63.17
C GLU A 327 11.45 111.55 64.43
N ASN A 328 10.86 110.44 64.88
CA ASN A 328 10.06 110.43 66.11
C ASN A 328 10.90 110.56 67.38
N LYS A 329 12.12 110.00 67.42
CA LYS A 329 13.06 110.23 68.54
C LYS A 329 13.45 111.70 68.64
N GLU A 330 13.72 112.36 67.51
CA GLU A 330 14.03 113.79 67.49
C GLU A 330 12.86 114.65 67.95
N ARG A 331 11.63 114.30 67.55
CA ARG A 331 10.41 114.97 68.03
C ARG A 331 10.22 114.79 69.54
N LEU A 332 10.45 113.58 70.06
CA LEU A 332 10.37 113.31 71.50
C LEU A 332 11.41 114.12 72.29
N ALA A 333 12.65 114.20 71.80
CA ALA A 333 13.71 115.00 72.42
C ALA A 333 13.35 116.49 72.48
N LYS A 334 12.74 117.04 71.42
CA LYS A 334 12.25 118.43 71.39
C LYS A 334 11.09 118.68 72.38
N LEU A 335 10.21 117.70 72.57
CA LEU A 335 9.10 117.81 73.52
C LEU A 335 9.57 117.69 74.98
N LEU A 336 10.53 116.81 75.27
CA LEU A 336 11.14 116.69 76.59
C LEU A 336 11.88 117.97 76.99
N ALA A 337 12.66 118.57 76.07
CA ALA A 337 13.34 119.84 76.32
C ALA A 337 12.36 121.01 76.57
N ARG A 338 11.17 121.00 75.95
CA ARG A 338 10.12 121.99 76.22
C ARG A 338 9.49 121.82 77.60
N TRP A 339 9.23 120.58 78.00
CA TRP A 339 8.62 120.26 79.29
C TRP A 339 9.55 120.59 80.47
N GLU A 340 10.85 120.30 80.33
CA GLU A 340 11.87 120.70 81.30
C GLU A 340 11.95 122.24 81.43
N ALA A 341 11.88 122.98 80.32
CA ALA A 341 11.88 124.43 80.34
C ALA A 341 10.60 125.06 80.97
N GLU A 342 9.44 124.41 80.85
CA GLU A 342 8.19 124.87 81.48
C GLU A 342 8.14 124.56 82.98
N THR A 343 8.61 123.39 83.41
CA THR A 343 8.66 123.03 84.83
C THR A 343 9.67 123.86 85.63
N GLU A 344 10.78 124.28 85.02
CA GLU A 344 11.72 125.23 85.65
C GLU A 344 11.10 126.64 85.82
N ARG A 345 10.26 127.09 84.89
CA ARG A 345 9.54 128.38 84.97
C ARG A 345 8.47 128.36 86.06
N GLU A 346 7.71 127.28 86.18
CA GLU A 346 6.70 127.14 87.24
C GLU A 346 7.32 127.09 88.65
N ARG A 347 8.53 126.51 88.80
CA ARG A 347 9.27 126.56 90.08
C ARG A 347 9.70 127.98 90.44
N GLN A 348 10.17 128.77 89.48
CA GLN A 348 10.59 130.16 89.70
C GLN A 348 9.40 131.09 90.03
N GLU A 349 8.23 130.85 89.42
CA GLU A 349 7.01 131.62 89.70
C GLU A 349 6.39 131.27 91.07
N ALA A 350 6.46 130.00 91.50
CA ALA A 350 5.99 129.57 92.82
C ALA A 350 6.86 130.10 93.98
N GLU A 351 8.17 130.27 93.78
CA GLU A 351 9.05 130.90 94.77
C GLU A 351 8.81 132.42 94.88
N ALA A 352 8.55 133.11 93.75
CA ALA A 352 8.22 134.53 93.74
C ALA A 352 6.89 134.84 94.46
N GLN A 353 5.89 133.96 94.38
CA GLN A 353 4.60 134.11 95.04
C GLN A 353 4.67 133.93 96.57
N ARG A 354 5.59 133.09 97.09
CA ARG A 354 5.81 132.88 98.53
C ARG A 354 6.49 134.07 99.21
N VAL A 355 7.37 134.79 98.51
CA VAL A 355 8.04 136.00 99.03
C VAL A 355 7.08 137.19 99.11
N ALA A 356 6.19 137.36 98.11
CA ALA A 356 5.21 138.45 98.07
C ALA A 356 4.09 138.34 99.15
N GLU A 357 3.73 137.13 99.58
CA GLU A 357 2.71 136.91 100.62
C GLU A 357 3.22 137.26 102.03
N ILE A 358 4.52 137.06 102.30
CA ILE A 358 5.17 137.35 103.58
C ILE A 358 5.33 138.87 103.81
N GLU A 359 5.56 139.66 102.75
CA GLU A 359 5.65 141.12 102.83
C GLU A 359 4.29 141.80 103.07
N ARG A 360 3.20 141.27 102.52
CA ARG A 360 1.83 141.78 102.76
C ARG A 360 1.33 141.60 104.20
N ARG A 361 1.82 140.59 104.93
CA ARG A 361 1.51 140.39 106.36
C ARG A 361 2.29 141.35 107.27
N ARG A 362 3.50 141.78 106.90
CA ARG A 362 4.28 142.79 107.65
C ARG A 362 3.72 144.22 107.49
N ALA A 363 3.21 144.58 106.31
CA ALA A 363 2.62 145.90 106.06
C ALA A 363 1.28 146.15 106.80
N LYS A 364 0.46 145.10 107.03
CA LYS A 364 -0.82 145.22 107.77
C LYS A 364 -0.63 145.36 109.30
N ALA A 365 0.44 144.84 109.88
CA ALA A 365 0.74 144.96 111.30
C ALA A 365 1.26 146.35 111.72
N GLN A 366 1.89 147.10 110.80
CA GLN A 366 2.44 148.43 111.06
C GLN A 366 1.40 149.56 111.01
N LYS A 367 0.32 149.40 110.23
CA LYS A 367 -0.79 150.36 110.13
C LYS A 367 -1.64 150.41 111.42
N GLN A 368 -1.93 149.25 112.01
CA GLN A 368 -2.77 149.16 113.23
C GLN A 368 -2.11 149.69 114.51
N ARG A 369 -0.77 149.82 114.53
CA ARG A 369 -0.04 150.45 115.65
C ARG A 369 -0.08 151.98 115.61
N ARG A 370 -0.22 152.59 114.43
CA ARG A 370 -0.25 154.06 114.27
C ARG A 370 -1.61 154.67 114.62
N GLU A 371 -2.70 153.97 114.34
CA GLU A 371 -4.05 154.48 114.65
C GLU A 371 -4.35 154.49 116.15
N ARG A 372 -3.84 153.53 116.94
CA ARG A 372 -4.06 153.48 118.40
C ARG A 372 -3.30 154.52 119.23
N ALA A 373 -2.31 155.19 118.66
CA ALA A 373 -1.50 156.19 119.36
C ALA A 373 -2.01 157.63 119.20
N ALA A 374 -2.83 157.90 118.16
CA ALA A 374 -3.30 159.25 117.85
C ALA A 374 -4.52 159.69 118.68
N GLU A 375 -5.32 158.76 119.21
CA GLU A 375 -6.58 159.07 119.90
C GLU A 375 -6.43 159.40 121.41
N ALA A 376 -5.25 159.19 122.00
CA ALA A 376 -5.04 159.37 123.44
C ALA A 376 -4.46 160.73 123.86
N LEU A 377 -4.13 161.63 122.92
CA LEU A 377 -3.30 162.81 123.19
C LEU A 377 -3.98 164.18 123.02
N ARG A 378 -5.31 164.25 122.90
CA ARG A 378 -6.02 165.56 122.91
C ARG A 378 -7.30 165.55 123.75
N ALA A 379 -7.16 164.95 124.92
CA ALA A 379 -7.68 165.54 126.14
C ALA A 379 -7.09 166.96 126.31
N MET A 380 -7.87 167.89 126.87
CA MET A 380 -7.45 169.19 127.42
C MET A 380 -7.60 170.42 126.49
N LEU A 381 -8.87 170.79 126.27
CA LEU A 381 -9.40 172.15 126.00
C LEU A 381 -9.06 173.16 127.13
N PRO A 382 -9.30 174.47 126.94
CA PRO A 382 -10.41 175.05 127.70
C PRO A 382 -11.30 176.03 126.92
N ASP A 383 -12.61 175.90 127.21
CA ASP A 383 -13.68 176.90 127.27
C ASP A 383 -13.93 177.83 126.07
N GLU A 384 -15.12 177.71 125.44
CA GLU A 384 -16.33 178.43 125.91
C GLU A 384 -17.56 178.19 124.99
N PHE A 385 -18.74 178.11 125.62
CA PHE A 385 -20.12 178.27 125.09
C PHE A 385 -20.85 177.13 124.33
N ASP A 386 -21.49 176.27 125.14
CA ASP A 386 -22.92 175.95 125.22
C ASP A 386 -23.88 176.12 124.02
N LEU A 387 -24.75 175.09 123.90
CA LEU A 387 -26.03 174.94 123.17
C LEU A 387 -26.05 174.02 121.92
N VAL A 388 -26.88 172.98 122.09
CA VAL A 388 -27.48 172.02 121.12
C VAL A 388 -26.67 170.71 120.89
N ARG A 389 -26.83 169.67 121.74
CA ARG A 389 -27.95 168.69 121.84
C ARG A 389 -28.26 167.91 120.55
N ALA A 390 -28.05 166.59 120.56
CA ALA A 390 -29.10 165.58 120.85
C ALA A 390 -28.65 164.12 120.53
N TYR A 391 -28.74 163.23 121.54
CA TYR A 391 -28.93 161.76 121.52
C TYR A 391 -27.95 160.87 120.71
N GLY A 392 -27.20 159.95 121.33
CA GLY A 392 -27.74 158.68 121.82
C GLY A 392 -26.84 157.48 121.38
N PRO A 393 -27.01 156.26 121.94
CA PRO A 393 -25.87 155.51 122.49
C PRO A 393 -25.78 154.00 122.10
N LYS A 394 -24.78 153.30 122.71
CA LYS A 394 -24.80 151.93 123.28
C LYS A 394 -24.46 150.67 122.44
N LYS A 395 -23.58 149.84 123.06
CA LYS A 395 -23.66 148.37 123.31
C LYS A 395 -23.43 147.41 122.11
N SER A 396 -22.98 146.15 122.21
CA SER A 396 -22.66 145.20 123.30
C SER A 396 -22.05 143.88 122.76
N LYS A 397 -21.23 143.21 123.59
CA LYS A 397 -21.14 141.76 123.92
C LYS A 397 -21.72 140.65 122.99
N LYS A 398 -20.96 139.53 123.02
CA LYS A 398 -21.32 138.08 123.22
C LYS A 398 -21.61 137.14 122.02
N LYS A 399 -20.89 136.00 122.05
CA LYS A 399 -21.28 134.56 121.86
C LYS A 399 -22.42 134.18 120.91
N GLY A 400 -22.15 133.21 120.02
CA GLY A 400 -23.09 132.11 119.70
C GLY A 400 -23.13 131.58 118.26
N LYS A 401 -22.98 130.25 118.14
CA LYS A 401 -23.83 129.28 117.40
C LYS A 401 -24.15 129.44 115.90
N LYS A 402 -23.90 128.32 115.21
CA LYS A 402 -24.82 127.54 114.35
C LYS A 402 -25.29 128.19 113.02
N LYS A 403 -25.54 127.38 111.99
CA LYS A 403 -25.84 125.93 112.02
C LYS A 403 -24.72 125.04 111.55
#